data_AF-A0A2A4JG97-F1
#
_entry.id   AF-A0A2A4JG97-F1
#
_cell.length_a   1.000
_cell.length_b   1.000
_cell.length_c   1.000
_cell.angle_alpha   90.00
_cell.angle_beta   90.00
_cell.angle_gamma   90.00
#
_symmetry.space_group_name_H-M   'P 1'
#
loop_
_entity.id
_entity.type
_entity.pdbx_description
1 polymer ?
#
loop_
_entity_poly.entity_id
_entity_poly.type
_entity_poly.pdbx_seq_one_letter_code
_entity_poly.pdbx_strand_id
1 'polypeptide(L)'
;MTTPAKLYGRELSTYDEVDVDELLAKLSQEELTMLAKEVDPDDNFLPPSQRNNYDCEKDPTGPLNRKKLIEHINKQALETPDRPEIKPYVAGVVRGKKWIPPPAPEKVREAEEQISIDLGDEYERALTDASQEEIIDLA
;
A
#
# COMPACT_ATOMS: atom_id res chain seq x y z
N MET A 1 -4.62 8.03 -43.15
CA MET A 1 -3.14 8.07 -43.25
C MET A 1 -2.60 7.87 -41.85
N THR A 2 -2.16 6.67 -41.52
CA THR A 2 -1.59 6.37 -40.20
C THR A 2 -0.19 6.98 -40.16
N THR A 3 0.07 7.89 -39.22
CA THR A 3 1.42 8.44 -39.00
C THR A 3 2.39 7.29 -38.76
N PRO A 4 3.59 7.31 -39.39
CA PRO A 4 4.59 6.26 -39.18
C PRO A 4 4.94 6.19 -37.69
N ALA A 5 5.06 4.96 -37.18
CA ALA A 5 5.41 4.74 -35.78
C ALA A 5 6.83 5.27 -35.53
N LYS A 6 6.96 6.19 -34.57
CA LYS A 6 8.25 6.78 -34.19
C LYS A 6 8.78 6.04 -32.97
N LEU A 7 10.01 5.52 -33.06
CA LEU A 7 10.72 4.90 -31.94
C LEU A 7 11.76 5.90 -31.44
N TYR A 8 11.68 6.29 -30.16
CA TYR A 8 12.55 7.32 -29.54
C TYR A 8 12.67 8.64 -30.35
N GLY A 9 11.59 9.05 -31.03
CA GLY A 9 11.57 10.28 -31.81
C GLY A 9 12.25 10.21 -33.18
N ARG A 10 12.73 9.02 -33.60
CA ARG A 10 13.23 8.76 -34.96
C ARG A 10 12.21 7.96 -35.77
N GLU A 11 12.23 8.18 -37.08
CA GLU A 11 11.45 7.40 -38.05
C GLU A 11 12.00 5.97 -38.09
N LEU A 12 11.12 4.97 -38.06
CA LEU A 12 11.49 3.56 -37.99
C LEU A 12 12.36 3.12 -39.18
N SER A 13 12.15 3.73 -40.35
CA SER A 13 12.93 3.49 -41.57
C SER A 13 14.43 3.77 -41.43
N THR A 14 14.84 4.55 -40.42
CA THR A 14 16.25 4.83 -40.14
C THR A 14 16.99 3.60 -39.62
N TYR A 15 16.25 2.64 -39.05
CA TYR A 15 16.81 1.41 -38.48
C TYR A 15 16.85 0.26 -39.51
N ASP A 16 16.15 0.39 -40.64
CA ASP A 16 16.11 -0.64 -41.69
C ASP A 16 17.46 -0.80 -42.40
N GLU A 17 18.30 0.24 -42.40
CA GLU A 17 19.63 0.25 -43.03
C GLU A 17 20.76 -0.17 -42.08
N VAL A 18 20.45 -0.48 -40.82
CA VAL A 18 21.47 -0.89 -39.83
C VAL A 18 21.86 -2.34 -40.05
N ASP A 19 23.15 -2.59 -40.26
CA ASP A 19 23.69 -3.94 -40.33
C ASP A 19 23.66 -4.59 -38.93
N VAL A 20 22.73 -5.52 -38.76
CA VAL A 20 22.53 -6.25 -37.51
C VAL A 20 23.71 -7.16 -37.20
N ASP A 21 24.34 -7.76 -38.22
CA ASP A 21 25.46 -8.68 -38.03
C ASP A 21 26.71 -7.93 -37.53
N GLU A 22 26.96 -6.74 -38.05
CA GLU A 22 28.05 -5.87 -37.56
C GLU A 22 27.82 -5.43 -36.10
N LEU A 23 26.56 -5.18 -35.71
CA LEU A 23 26.21 -4.82 -34.34
C LEU A 23 26.43 -5.99 -33.38
N LEU A 24 26.00 -7.20 -33.78
CA LEU A 24 26.20 -8.43 -33.02
C LEU A 24 27.68 -8.79 -32.87
N ALA A 25 28.50 -8.53 -33.88
CA ALA A 25 29.94 -8.81 -33.85
C ALA A 25 30.72 -7.92 -32.84
N LYS A 26 30.16 -6.78 -32.42
CA LYS A 26 30.79 -5.87 -31.43
C LYS A 26 30.52 -6.29 -29.99
N LEU A 27 29.55 -7.18 -29.76
CA LEU A 27 29.20 -7.67 -28.42
C LEU A 27 30.14 -8.80 -27.99
N SER A 28 30.46 -8.84 -26.70
CA SER A 28 31.18 -9.96 -26.11
C SER A 28 30.29 -11.20 -26.01
N GLN A 29 30.90 -12.39 -25.83
CA GLN A 29 30.16 -13.63 -25.66
C GLN A 29 29.17 -13.59 -24.48
N GLU A 30 29.54 -12.91 -23.39
CA GLU A 30 28.70 -12.73 -22.21
C GLU A 30 27.48 -11.85 -22.52
N GLU A 31 27.68 -10.74 -23.23
CA GLU A 31 26.59 -9.83 -23.63
C GLU A 31 25.66 -10.47 -24.66
N LEU A 32 26.19 -11.26 -25.59
CA LEU A 32 25.37 -12.05 -26.52
C LEU A 32 24.51 -13.08 -25.77
N THR A 33 25.07 -13.70 -24.73
CA THR A 33 24.33 -14.66 -23.89
C THR A 33 23.25 -13.96 -23.07
N MET A 34 23.51 -12.77 -22.54
CA MET A 34 22.50 -11.95 -21.87
C MET A 34 21.40 -11.48 -22.82
N LEU A 35 21.77 -10.99 -24.00
CA LEU A 35 20.83 -10.54 -25.02
C LEU A 35 19.91 -11.68 -25.48
N ALA A 36 20.46 -12.88 -25.69
CA ALA A 36 19.67 -14.07 -26.02
C ALA A 36 18.73 -14.52 -24.89
N LYS A 37 19.02 -14.15 -23.65
CA LYS A 37 18.16 -14.42 -22.48
C LYS A 37 17.06 -13.37 -22.31
N GLU A 38 17.11 -12.23 -23.00
CA GLU A 38 16.03 -11.23 -22.96
C GLU A 38 14.91 -11.62 -23.92
N VAL A 39 14.01 -12.48 -23.44
CA VAL A 39 12.85 -12.92 -24.23
C VAL A 39 11.64 -12.06 -23.90
N ASP A 40 10.91 -11.63 -24.92
CA ASP A 40 9.62 -10.96 -24.74
C ASP A 40 8.58 -11.99 -24.24
N PRO A 41 8.01 -11.81 -23.03
CA PRO A 41 7.00 -12.72 -22.49
C PRO A 41 5.75 -12.84 -23.38
N ASP A 42 5.50 -11.86 -24.25
CA ASP A 42 4.36 -11.81 -25.15
C ASP A 42 4.68 -12.28 -26.58
N ASP A 43 5.90 -12.77 -26.87
CA ASP A 43 6.26 -13.26 -28.20
C ASP A 43 5.49 -14.55 -28.56
N ASN A 44 4.52 -14.41 -29.47
CA ASN A 44 3.67 -15.50 -29.93
C ASN A 44 4.40 -16.58 -30.75
N PHE A 45 5.59 -16.29 -31.29
CA PHE A 45 6.38 -17.24 -32.07
C PHE A 45 7.22 -18.17 -31.20
N LEU A 46 7.44 -17.82 -29.92
CA LEU A 46 8.13 -18.66 -28.96
C LEU A 46 7.13 -19.50 -28.14
N PRO A 47 7.43 -20.78 -27.83
CA PRO A 47 6.61 -21.59 -26.94
C PRO A 47 6.63 -21.01 -25.51
N PRO A 48 5.55 -21.14 -24.72
CA PRO A 48 5.46 -20.56 -23.37
C PRO A 48 6.62 -20.92 -22.43
N SER A 49 7.20 -22.10 -22.58
CA SER A 49 8.36 -22.55 -21.80
C SER A 49 9.65 -21.77 -22.09
N GLN A 50 9.74 -21.08 -23.21
CA GLN A 50 10.90 -20.29 -23.64
C GLN A 50 10.67 -18.77 -23.49
N ARG A 51 9.48 -18.35 -23.05
CA ARG A 51 9.13 -16.93 -22.81
C ARG A 51 9.54 -16.41 -21.42
N ASN A 52 10.43 -17.13 -20.74
CA ASN A 52 10.88 -16.79 -19.40
C ASN A 52 12.41 -16.90 -19.34
N ASN A 53 13.02 -15.89 -18.72
CA ASN A 53 14.47 -15.79 -18.55
C ASN A 53 14.99 -16.69 -17.42
N TYR A 54 14.10 -17.39 -16.72
CA TYR A 54 14.44 -18.30 -15.64
C TYR A 54 15.19 -19.52 -16.17
N ASP A 55 16.49 -19.54 -15.89
CA ASP A 55 17.36 -20.69 -16.09
C ASP A 55 17.85 -21.16 -14.72
N CYS A 56 17.68 -22.45 -14.43
CA CYS A 56 18.13 -23.06 -13.19
C CYS A 56 19.21 -24.09 -13.51
N GLU A 57 20.47 -23.67 -13.38
CA GLU A 57 21.64 -24.55 -13.56
C GLU A 57 21.75 -25.63 -12.47
N LYS A 58 20.88 -25.60 -11.45
CA LYS A 58 20.92 -26.56 -10.34
C LYS A 58 20.13 -27.81 -10.71
N ASP A 59 20.80 -28.95 -10.58
CA ASP A 59 20.15 -30.24 -10.70
C ASP A 59 18.96 -30.37 -9.72
N PRO A 60 17.89 -31.08 -10.10
CA PRO A 60 16.76 -31.32 -9.22
C PRO A 60 17.23 -32.07 -7.96
N THR A 61 16.93 -31.51 -6.80
CA THR A 61 17.41 -32.01 -5.50
C THR A 61 16.66 -33.24 -4.96
N GLY A 62 15.86 -33.91 -5.79
CA GLY A 62 15.02 -35.04 -5.41
C GLY A 62 13.75 -34.65 -4.64
N PRO A 63 13.12 -35.59 -3.91
CA PRO A 63 11.89 -35.30 -3.16
C PRO A 63 12.15 -34.31 -2.00
N LEU A 64 11.15 -33.48 -1.71
CA LEU A 64 11.25 -32.40 -0.73
C LEU A 64 11.64 -32.92 0.68
N ASN A 65 12.84 -32.55 1.14
CA ASN A 65 13.25 -32.75 2.53
C ASN A 65 12.79 -31.57 3.41
N ARG A 66 11.60 -31.71 4.00
CA ARG A 66 11.01 -30.68 4.87
C ARG A 66 11.89 -30.28 6.06
N LYS A 67 12.62 -31.23 6.67
CA LYS A 67 13.48 -30.94 7.83
C LYS A 67 14.61 -29.97 7.45
N LYS A 68 15.30 -30.27 6.34
CA LYS A 68 16.38 -29.42 5.80
C LYS A 68 15.88 -28.03 5.41
N LEU A 69 14.68 -27.94 4.84
CA LEU A 69 14.06 -26.65 4.51
C LEU A 69 13.78 -25.81 5.78
N ILE A 70 13.19 -26.42 6.80
CA ILE A 70 12.89 -25.71 8.07
C ILE A 70 14.18 -25.25 8.75
N GLU A 71 15.20 -26.11 8.79
CA GLU A 71 16.50 -25.75 9.35
C GLU A 71 17.14 -24.57 8.60
N HIS A 72 17.08 -24.58 7.26
CA HIS A 72 17.57 -23.46 6.45
C HIS A 72 16.81 -22.15 6.73
N ILE A 73 15.48 -22.20 6.80
CA ILE A 73 14.65 -21.03 7.12
C ILE A 73 14.98 -20.49 8.52
N ASN A 74 15.10 -21.37 9.51
CA ASN A 74 15.44 -20.97 10.88
C ASN A 74 16.83 -20.32 10.94
N LYS A 75 17.81 -20.91 10.24
CA LYS A 75 19.15 -20.35 10.13
C LYS A 75 19.10 -18.96 9.49
N GLN A 76 18.41 -18.81 8.37
CA GLN A 76 18.25 -17.52 7.69
C GLN A 76 17.59 -16.48 8.60
N ALA A 77 16.56 -16.87 9.36
CA ALA A 77 15.86 -15.97 10.27
C ALA A 77 16.77 -15.50 11.42
N LEU A 78 17.64 -16.37 11.95
CA LEU A 78 18.59 -16.04 13.01
C LEU A 78 19.78 -15.21 12.50
N GLU A 79 20.21 -15.41 11.25
CA GLU A 79 21.37 -14.74 10.67
C GLU A 79 21.02 -13.39 10.02
N THR A 80 19.76 -13.18 9.64
CA THR A 80 19.34 -11.92 9.01
C THR A 80 19.37 -10.79 10.04
N PRO A 81 20.22 -9.76 9.89
CA PRO A 81 20.29 -8.67 10.83
C PRO A 81 19.04 -7.78 10.74
N ASP A 82 18.66 -7.21 11.87
CA ASP A 82 17.60 -6.21 11.92
C ASP A 82 17.99 -4.99 11.08
N ARG A 83 17.04 -4.52 10.26
CA ARG A 83 17.24 -3.31 9.47
C ARG A 83 17.18 -2.10 10.40
N PRO A 84 18.22 -1.24 10.44
CA PRO A 84 18.21 -0.08 11.32
C PRO A 84 17.08 0.88 10.92
N GLU A 85 16.23 1.21 11.88
CA GLU A 85 15.18 2.20 11.68
C GLU A 85 15.80 3.60 11.55
N ILE A 86 15.69 4.22 10.36
CA ILE A 86 16.18 5.59 10.11
C ILE A 86 15.49 6.60 11.05
N LYS A 87 14.24 6.31 11.44
CA LYS A 87 13.47 7.10 12.41
C LYS A 87 12.69 6.16 13.31
N PRO A 88 13.09 5.98 14.58
CA PRO A 88 12.38 5.09 15.47
C PRO A 88 10.95 5.57 15.69
N TYR A 89 10.01 4.64 15.73
CA TYR A 89 8.66 4.94 16.19
C TYR A 89 8.70 5.40 17.65
N VAL A 90 8.06 6.54 17.95
CA VAL A 90 7.90 7.03 19.31
C VAL A 90 6.41 6.98 19.64
N ALA A 91 6.07 6.15 20.62
CA ALA A 91 4.70 6.01 21.09
C ALA A 91 4.15 7.38 21.55
N GLY A 92 2.93 7.71 21.12
CA GLY A 92 2.25 8.97 21.47
C GLY A 92 2.58 10.18 20.59
N VAL A 93 3.49 10.06 19.61
CA VAL A 93 3.77 11.16 18.67
C VAL A 93 2.70 11.24 17.59
N VAL A 94 1.76 12.16 17.77
CA VAL A 94 0.79 12.53 16.73
C VAL A 94 1.39 13.67 15.89
N ARG A 95 1.80 13.38 14.66
CA ARG A 95 2.38 14.37 13.74
C ARG A 95 1.35 15.26 13.03
N GLY A 96 0.08 14.86 13.07
CA GLY A 96 -1.04 15.59 12.48
C GLY A 96 -1.82 16.42 13.51
N LYS A 97 -2.72 17.27 13.02
CA LYS A 97 -3.73 17.89 13.89
C LYS A 97 -4.71 16.82 14.34
N LYS A 98 -4.97 16.74 15.64
CA LYS A 98 -6.09 15.94 16.15
C LYS A 98 -7.36 16.56 15.57
N TRP A 99 -8.22 15.73 15.01
CA TRP A 99 -9.52 16.19 14.52
C TRP A 99 -10.32 16.72 15.71
N ILE A 100 -10.88 17.91 15.54
CA ILE A 100 -11.78 18.54 16.51
C ILE A 100 -13.16 18.52 15.86
N PRO A 101 -14.19 17.91 16.49
CA PRO A 101 -15.53 17.93 15.95
C PRO A 101 -16.01 19.38 15.78
N PRO A 102 -16.70 19.70 14.68
CA PRO A 102 -17.34 21.00 14.55
C PRO A 102 -18.39 21.19 15.66
N PRO A 103 -18.63 22.43 16.11
CA PRO A 103 -19.67 22.71 17.09
C PRO A 103 -21.02 22.19 16.57
N ALA A 104 -21.86 21.73 17.50
CA ALA A 104 -23.23 21.32 17.18
C ALA A 104 -23.96 22.47 16.46
N PRO A 105 -24.80 22.16 15.46
CA PRO A 105 -25.52 23.18 14.70
C PRO A 105 -26.33 24.08 15.63
N GLU A 106 -26.41 25.38 15.33
CA GLU A 106 -27.10 26.39 16.15
C GLU A 106 -28.51 25.96 16.55
N LYS A 107 -29.26 25.30 15.65
CA LYS A 107 -30.61 24.79 15.94
C LYS A 107 -30.68 23.82 17.13
N VAL A 108 -29.64 23.03 17.37
CA VAL A 108 -29.58 22.09 18.50
C VAL A 108 -29.20 22.83 19.77
N ARG A 109 -28.28 23.80 19.68
CA ARG A 109 -27.91 24.67 20.81
C ARG A 109 -29.05 25.57 21.25
N GLU A 110 -29.74 26.19 20.29
CA GLU A 110 -30.96 26.97 20.50
C GLU A 110 -32.08 26.10 21.03
N ALA A 111 -32.23 24.84 20.59
CA ALA A 111 -33.20 23.94 21.19
C ALA A 111 -32.85 23.62 22.65
N GLU A 112 -31.59 23.33 22.97
CA GLU A 112 -31.13 23.13 24.37
C GLU A 112 -31.32 24.38 25.23
N GLU A 113 -31.01 25.57 24.70
CA GLU A 113 -31.21 26.86 25.37
C GLU A 113 -32.70 27.27 25.45
N GLN A 114 -33.54 26.88 24.48
CA GLN A 114 -34.99 27.12 24.52
C GLN A 114 -35.73 26.14 25.44
N ILE A 115 -35.15 24.97 25.73
CA ILE A 115 -35.70 23.99 26.67
C ILE A 115 -35.45 24.40 28.13
N SER A 116 -34.59 25.40 28.42
CA SER A 116 -34.54 25.97 29.76
C SER A 116 -35.81 26.78 30.02
N ILE A 117 -36.81 26.11 30.60
CA ILE A 117 -38.03 26.76 31.09
C ILE A 117 -37.62 27.61 32.28
N ASP A 118 -37.65 28.93 32.13
CA ASP A 118 -37.47 29.88 33.25
C ASP A 118 -38.69 29.75 34.17
N LEU A 119 -38.55 28.89 35.19
CA LEU A 119 -39.63 28.61 36.13
C LEU A 119 -39.74 29.68 37.22
N GLY A 120 -38.83 30.66 37.25
CA GLY A 120 -38.73 31.64 38.32
C GLY A 120 -38.18 31.03 39.63
N ASP A 121 -37.36 31.81 40.34
CA ASP A 121 -36.60 31.36 41.53
C ASP A 121 -37.45 30.68 42.61
N GLU A 122 -38.72 31.06 42.77
CA GLU A 122 -39.63 30.48 43.77
C GLU A 122 -40.07 29.05 43.41
N TYR A 123 -40.38 28.79 42.14
CA TYR A 123 -40.82 27.47 41.69
C TYR A 123 -39.63 26.51 41.54
N GLU A 124 -38.48 26.99 41.07
CA GLU A 124 -37.27 26.16 41.02
C GLU A 124 -36.86 25.65 42.41
N ARG A 125 -36.90 26.53 43.42
CA ARG A 125 -36.62 26.13 44.81
C ARG A 125 -37.68 25.17 45.34
N ALA A 126 -38.96 25.43 45.09
CA ALA A 126 -40.03 24.54 45.52
C ALA A 126 -39.88 23.13 44.93
N LEU A 127 -39.51 23.00 43.66
CA LEU A 127 -39.24 21.69 43.04
C LEU A 127 -37.94 21.03 43.53
N THR A 128 -36.91 21.81 43.84
CA THR A 128 -35.62 21.29 44.32
C THR A 128 -35.70 20.81 45.77
N ASP A 129 -36.47 21.52 46.60
CA ASP A 129 -36.61 21.25 48.04
C ASP A 129 -37.80 20.32 48.35
N ALA A 130 -38.69 20.05 47.38
CA ALA A 130 -39.83 19.15 47.57
C ALA A 130 -39.36 17.72 47.85
N SER A 131 -39.97 17.09 48.86
CA SER A 131 -39.71 15.70 49.19
C SER A 131 -40.38 14.76 48.18
N GLN A 132 -39.84 13.53 48.05
CA GLN A 132 -40.38 12.53 47.13
C GLN A 132 -41.86 12.20 47.42
N GLU A 133 -42.28 12.25 48.70
CA GLU A 133 -43.68 12.01 49.09
C GLU A 133 -44.61 13.12 48.56
N GLU A 134 -44.21 14.38 48.69
CA GLU A 134 -44.98 15.55 48.22
C GLU A 134 -45.11 15.60 46.68
N ILE A 135 -44.09 15.13 45.96
CA ILE A 135 -44.13 15.04 44.49
C ILE A 135 -45.11 13.95 44.03
N ILE A 136 -45.17 12.82 44.73
CA ILE A 136 -46.07 11.71 44.41
C ILE A 136 -47.53 12.09 44.66
N ASP A 137 -47.81 12.89 45.68
CA ASP A 137 -49.16 13.38 45.99
C ASP A 137 -49.70 14.39 44.95
N LEU A 138 -48.82 15.03 44.18
CA LEU A 138 -49.17 16.05 43.17
C LEU A 138 -49.40 15.48 41.76
N ALA A 139 -48.82 14.32 41.43
CA ALA A 139 -48.83 13.70 40.09
C ALA A 139 -50.09 12.85 39.81
#